data_AF-A0A2N0D8G3-F1
#
_entry.id   AF-A0A2N0D8G3-F1
#
_cell.length_a   1.000
_cell.length_b   1.000
_cell.length_c   1.000
_cell.angle_alpha   90.00
_cell.angle_beta   90.00
_cell.angle_gamma   90.00
#
_symmetry.space_group_name_H-M   'P 1'
#
loop_
_entity.id
_entity.type
_entity.pdbx_description
1 polymer ?
#
loop_
_entity_poly.entity_id
_entity_poly.type
_entity_poly.pdbx_seq_one_letter_code
_entity_poly.pdbx_strand_id
1 'polypeptide(L)'
;MAAAPGIEEDTLFLACTRPAMIAGVTMEAMGLNVMLTTILYITAGSIAYALVGIVFHLLFRTLVKHDHNTFRILISWIETRGRSRNTSYWGGTTLSPLKLTRRYDKGDLSLA
;
A
#
# COMPACT_ATOMS: atom_id res chain seq x y z
N MET A 1 -7.01 -28.15 -37.72
CA MET A 1 -7.14 -27.12 -36.65
C MET A 1 -6.08 -26.07 -36.92
N ALA A 2 -6.50 -24.83 -37.21
CA ALA A 2 -5.55 -23.72 -37.38
C ALA A 2 -4.85 -23.45 -36.04
N ALA A 3 -3.53 -23.34 -36.06
CA ALA A 3 -2.75 -23.00 -34.87
C ALA A 3 -3.19 -21.61 -34.36
N ALA A 4 -3.42 -21.48 -33.05
CA ALA A 4 -3.71 -20.19 -32.46
C ALA A 4 -2.53 -19.23 -32.76
N PRO A 5 -2.80 -17.98 -33.16
CA PRO A 5 -1.74 -17.02 -33.42
C PRO A 5 -0.89 -16.83 -32.16
N GLY A 6 0.44 -16.86 -32.33
CA GLY A 6 1.37 -16.61 -31.23
C GLY A 6 1.16 -15.22 -30.65
N ILE A 7 1.22 -15.10 -29.32
CA ILE A 7 1.12 -13.81 -28.64
C ILE A 7 2.35 -12.99 -29.00
N GLU A 8 2.13 -11.77 -29.49
CA GLU A 8 3.19 -10.79 -29.72
C GLU A 8 3.57 -10.18 -28.37
N GLU A 9 4.83 -10.35 -27.95
CA GLU A 9 5.34 -9.91 -26.65
C GLU A 9 6.30 -8.73 -26.82
N ASP A 10 5.92 -7.56 -26.29
CA ASP A 10 6.78 -6.39 -26.22
C ASP A 10 7.53 -6.32 -24.87
N THR A 11 8.78 -5.85 -24.92
CA THR A 11 9.58 -5.68 -23.70
C THR A 11 9.07 -4.48 -22.89
N LEU A 12 8.51 -4.75 -21.72
CA LEU A 12 8.03 -3.71 -20.81
C LEU A 12 9.17 -3.23 -19.89
N PHE A 13 9.58 -1.97 -20.05
CA PHE A 13 10.56 -1.35 -19.16
C PHE A 13 9.93 -1.05 -17.80
N LEU A 14 10.28 -1.85 -16.78
CA LEU A 14 9.75 -1.72 -15.42
C LEU A 14 9.96 -0.30 -14.81
N ALA A 15 11.03 0.38 -15.20
CA ALA A 15 11.31 1.74 -14.76
C ALA A 15 10.25 2.75 -15.21
N CYS A 16 9.60 2.51 -16.35
CA CYS A 16 8.57 3.38 -16.93
C CYS A 16 7.18 3.14 -16.34
N THR A 17 6.96 2.01 -15.67
CA THR A 17 5.65 1.62 -15.14
C THR A 17 5.60 1.57 -13.61
N ARG A 18 6.75 1.55 -12.93
CA ARG A 18 6.80 1.64 -11.47
C ARG A 18 6.44 3.05 -11.00
N PRO A 19 5.79 3.18 -9.83
CA PRO A 19 5.53 4.49 -9.22
C PRO A 19 6.84 5.24 -8.96
N ALA A 20 6.78 6.56 -8.93
CA ALA A 20 7.92 7.40 -8.61
C ALA A 20 8.49 7.04 -7.22
N MET A 21 9.81 6.85 -7.14
CA MET A 21 10.51 6.47 -5.92
C MET A 21 11.72 7.37 -5.66
N ILE A 22 11.90 7.76 -4.40
CA ILE A 22 13.06 8.51 -3.91
C ILE A 22 13.84 7.61 -2.95
N ALA A 23 15.14 7.41 -3.23
CA ALA A 23 16.03 6.57 -2.42
C ALA A 23 15.52 5.13 -2.15
N GLY A 24 14.69 4.59 -3.07
CA GLY A 24 14.12 3.23 -2.95
C GLY A 24 12.83 3.14 -2.14
N VAL A 25 12.21 4.27 -1.82
CA VAL A 25 10.90 4.37 -1.15
C VAL A 25 9.93 5.15 -2.07
N THR A 26 8.64 4.80 -2.07
CA THR A 26 7.64 5.50 -2.88
C THR A 26 7.45 6.94 -2.42
N MET A 27 6.98 7.82 -3.32
CA MET A 27 6.65 9.22 -2.99
C MET A 27 5.70 9.35 -1.79
N GLU A 28 4.69 8.48 -1.71
CA GLU A 28 3.69 8.45 -0.64
C GLU A 28 4.35 8.17 0.72
N ALA A 29 5.18 7.13 0.78
CA ALA A 29 5.89 6.74 1.99
C ALA A 29 6.94 7.78 2.41
N MET A 30 7.62 8.41 1.45
CA MET A 30 8.51 9.53 1.74
C MET A 30 7.75 10.71 2.33
N GLY A 31 6.60 11.07 1.77
CA GLY A 31 5.74 12.13 2.30
C GLY A 31 5.29 11.85 3.73
N LEU A 32 4.81 10.62 4.01
CA LEU A 32 4.43 10.21 5.35
C LEU A 32 5.60 10.25 6.34
N ASN A 33 6.79 9.82 5.91
CA ASN A 33 7.98 9.88 6.75
C ASN A 33 8.31 11.33 7.12
N VAL A 34 8.46 12.22 6.13
CA VAL A 34 8.80 13.63 6.35
C VAL A 34 7.75 14.31 7.24
N MET A 35 6.46 14.06 7.00
CA MET A 35 5.39 14.59 7.85
C MET A 35 5.54 14.13 9.31
N LEU A 36 5.66 12.81 9.54
CA LEU A 36 5.79 12.23 10.87
C LEU A 36 7.04 12.76 11.60
N THR A 37 8.18 12.79 10.91
CA THR A 37 9.44 13.21 11.50
C THR A 37 9.46 14.68 11.84
N THR A 38 8.84 15.50 10.99
CA THR A 38 8.72 16.94 11.25
C THR A 38 7.84 17.19 12.47
N ILE A 39 6.72 16.47 12.60
CA ILE A 39 5.85 16.56 13.78
C ILE A 39 6.62 16.16 15.05
N LEU A 40 7.31 15.02 15.04
CA LEU A 40 8.10 14.56 16.18
C LEU A 40 9.23 15.53 16.55
N TYR A 41 9.95 16.05 15.55
CA TYR A 41 10.99 17.05 15.73
C TYR A 41 10.46 18.33 16.40
N ILE A 42 9.35 18.89 15.89
CA ILE A 42 8.76 20.12 16.45
C ILE A 42 8.23 19.88 17.86
N THR A 43 7.48 18.79 18.07
CA THR A 43 6.85 18.49 19.37
C THR A 43 7.86 18.19 20.47
N ALA A 44 8.97 17.52 20.13
CA ALA A 44 10.01 17.22 21.10
C ALA A 44 11.05 18.35 21.26
N GLY A 45 11.12 19.29 20.31
CA GLY A 45 12.03 20.44 20.36
C GLY A 45 13.52 20.08 20.27
N SER A 46 13.85 18.87 19.81
CA SER A 46 15.23 18.37 19.75
C SER A 46 15.56 17.75 18.40
N ILE A 47 16.72 18.09 17.86
CA ILE A 47 17.22 17.57 16.57
C ILE A 47 17.42 16.06 16.58
N ALA A 48 17.62 15.45 17.75
CA ALA A 48 17.77 14.00 17.87
C ALA A 48 16.54 13.25 17.32
N TYR A 49 15.35 13.84 17.40
CA TYR A 49 14.12 13.23 16.88
C TYR A 49 14.05 13.21 15.35
N ALA A 50 14.88 13.98 14.64
CA ALA A 50 15.00 13.85 13.20
C ALA A 50 15.61 12.49 12.79
N LEU A 51 16.43 11.87 13.65
CA LEU A 51 17.03 10.55 13.38
C LEU A 51 15.99 9.43 13.33
N VAL A 52 14.86 9.60 14.02
CA VAL A 52 13.73 8.67 13.97
C VAL A 52 13.24 8.50 12.51
N GLY A 53 13.36 9.55 11.70
CA GLY A 53 13.02 9.48 10.27
C GLY A 53 13.88 8.56 9.45
N ILE A 54 15.17 8.44 9.81
CA ILE A 54 16.07 7.51 9.15
C ILE A 54 15.63 6.08 9.44
N VAL A 55 15.27 5.78 10.69
CA VAL A 55 14.78 4.46 11.09
C VAL A 55 13.49 4.13 10.34
N PHE A 56 12.51 5.04 10.31
CA PHE A 56 11.28 4.84 9.53
C PHE A 56 11.54 4.70 8.04
N HIS A 57 12.50 5.43 7.48
CA HIS A 57 12.85 5.33 6.07
C HIS A 57 13.35 3.93 5.71
N LEU A 58 14.22 3.36 6.56
CA LEU A 58 14.72 2.00 6.37
C LEU A 58 13.59 0.97 6.45
N LEU A 59 12.67 1.13 7.40
CA LEU A 59 11.49 0.26 7.50
C LEU A 59 10.61 0.36 6.25
N PHE A 60 10.31 1.56 5.77
CA PHE A 60 9.54 1.76 4.55
C PHE A 60 10.24 1.15 3.34
N ARG A 61 11.57 1.26 3.26
CA ARG A 61 12.36 0.62 2.20
C ARG A 61 12.24 -0.90 2.23
N THR A 62 12.18 -1.52 3.41
CA THR A 62 11.96 -2.98 3.50
C THR A 62 10.56 -3.39 3.02
N LEU A 63 9.54 -2.59 3.30
CA LEU A 63 8.17 -2.85 2.86
C LEU A 63 8.01 -2.68 1.33
N VAL A 64 8.51 -1.57 0.77
CA VAL A 64 8.45 -1.28 -0.67
C VAL A 64 9.19 -2.34 -1.49
N LYS A 65 10.22 -2.98 -0.93
CA LYS A 65 10.95 -4.07 -1.60
C LYS A 65 10.06 -5.27 -1.92
N HIS A 66 9.02 -5.54 -1.13
CA HIS A 66 8.09 -6.64 -1.39
C HIS A 66 7.04 -6.27 -2.44
N ASP A 67 6.41 -5.11 -2.30
CA ASP A 67 5.49 -4.57 -3.28
C ASP A 67 5.57 -3.04 -3.32
N HIS A 68 5.93 -2.52 -4.49
CA HIS A 68 6.03 -1.10 -4.78
C HIS A 68 4.70 -0.35 -4.61
N ASN A 69 3.57 -1.05 -4.68
CA ASN A 69 2.24 -0.46 -4.56
C ASN A 69 1.66 -0.52 -3.13
N THR A 70 2.41 -1.06 -2.16
CA THR A 70 1.92 -1.28 -0.79
C THR A 70 1.32 -0.02 -0.15
N PHE A 71 2.00 1.12 -0.27
CA PHE A 71 1.55 2.38 0.34
C PHE A 71 0.33 2.97 -0.35
N ARG A 72 0.23 2.86 -1.68
CA ARG A 72 -0.96 3.26 -2.43
C ARG A 72 -2.17 2.42 -2.02
N ILE A 73 -1.99 1.10 -1.93
CA ILE A 73 -3.05 0.18 -1.49
C ILE A 73 -3.46 0.52 -0.05
N LEU A 74 -2.50 0.78 0.84
CA LEU A 74 -2.76 1.18 2.22
C LEU A 74 -3.60 2.47 2.28
N ILE A 75 -3.23 3.52 1.54
CA ILE A 75 -3.97 4.78 1.51
C ILE A 75 -5.38 4.57 0.96
N SER A 76 -5.52 3.87 -0.17
CA SER A 76 -6.83 3.54 -0.74
C SER A 76 -7.70 2.73 0.24
N TRP A 77 -7.09 1.82 1.00
CA TRP A 77 -7.80 1.07 2.05
C TRP A 77 -8.23 1.99 3.18
N ILE A 78 -7.39 2.93 3.63
CA ILE A 78 -7.75 3.91 4.67
C ILE A 78 -8.94 4.74 4.20
N GLU A 79 -8.88 5.29 2.98
CA GLU A 79 -9.93 6.16 2.42
C GLU A 79 -11.26 5.46 2.22
N THR A 80 -11.24 4.17 1.85
CA THR A 80 -12.46 3.39 1.60
C THR A 80 -12.94 2.69 2.86
N ARG A 81 -12.15 1.76 3.39
CA ARG A 81 -12.51 0.85 4.49
C ARG A 81 -12.17 1.41 5.86
N GLY A 82 -11.02 2.08 6.01
CA GLY A 82 -10.59 2.66 7.28
C GLY A 82 -11.54 3.74 7.82
N ARG A 83 -12.15 4.53 6.94
CA ARG A 83 -13.13 5.58 7.31
C ARG A 83 -14.50 5.03 7.72
N SER A 84 -14.82 3.78 7.40
CA SER A 84 -16.12 3.19 7.73
C SER A 84 -16.17 2.72 9.19
N ARG A 85 -16.85 3.50 10.03
CA ARG A 85 -17.06 3.16 11.46
C ARG A 85 -18.07 2.03 11.68
N ASN A 86 -18.92 1.74 10.70
CA ASN A 86 -19.98 0.74 10.77
C ASN A 86 -19.59 -0.61 10.13
N THR A 87 -18.34 -0.78 9.72
CA THR A 87 -17.84 -2.03 9.12
C THR A 87 -18.12 -3.26 10.00
N SER A 88 -18.05 -3.13 11.33
CA SER A 88 -18.35 -4.24 12.25
C SER A 88 -19.82 -4.68 12.21
N TYR A 89 -20.74 -3.74 11.97
CA TYR A 89 -22.17 -4.04 11.91
C TYR A 89 -22.54 -4.70 10.58
N TRP A 90 -22.02 -4.15 9.47
CA TRP A 90 -22.36 -4.60 8.10
C TRP A 90 -21.45 -5.70 7.54
N GLY A 91 -20.34 -6.03 8.22
CA GLY A 91 -19.35 -7.02 7.73
C GLY A 91 -18.38 -6.47 6.67
N GLY A 92 -18.45 -5.17 6.36
CA GLY A 92 -17.59 -4.51 5.38
C GLY A 92 -18.07 -3.10 5.02
N THR A 93 -17.40 -2.51 4.04
CA THR A 93 -17.83 -1.28 3.37
C THR A 93 -18.72 -1.62 2.19
N THR A 94 -20.02 -1.71 2.44
CA THR A 94 -21.03 -1.94 1.40
C THR A 94 -22.09 -0.84 1.48
N LEU A 95 -22.55 -0.38 0.31
CA LEU A 95 -23.71 0.51 0.18
C LEU A 95 -25.02 -0.29 0.19
N SER A 96 -24.94 -1.62 0.12
CA SER A 96 -26.12 -2.49 0.19
C SER A 96 -26.68 -2.50 1.61
N PRO A 97 -28.02 -2.47 1.77
CA PRO A 97 -28.66 -2.65 3.08
C PRO A 97 -28.53 -4.08 3.62
N LEU A 98 -27.98 -5.01 2.83
CA LEU A 98 -27.75 -6.40 3.23
C LEU A 98 -26.36 -6.56 3.87
N LYS A 99 -26.31 -7.30 4.98
CA LYS A 99 -25.05 -7.65 5.64
C LYS A 99 -24.17 -8.47 4.70
N LEU A 100 -22.92 -8.05 4.53
CA LEU A 100 -21.95 -8.74 3.70
C LEU A 100 -21.57 -10.07 4.35
N THR A 101 -21.98 -11.18 3.75
CA THR A 101 -21.57 -12.53 4.13
C THR A 101 -20.50 -13.01 3.16
N ARG A 102 -19.23 -12.96 3.60
CA ARG A 102 -18.13 -13.55 2.81
C ARG A 102 -18.10 -15.04 3.05
N ARG A 103 -18.25 -15.83 1.97
CA ARG A 103 -17.92 -17.26 1.98
C ARG A 103 -16.53 -17.39 1.37
N TYR A 104 -15.53 -17.60 2.22
CA TYR A 104 -14.19 -17.91 1.74
C TYR A 104 -14.11 -19.40 1.43
N ASP A 105 -13.63 -19.75 0.25
CA ASP A 105 -13.22 -21.11 -0.06
C ASP A 105 -11.70 -21.26 0.16
N LYS A 106 -11.21 -22.50 0.31
CA LYS A 106 -9.79 -22.79 0.49
C LYS A 106 -8.94 -22.31 -0.70
N GLY A 107 -9.52 -22.34 -1.90
CA GLY A 107 -8.89 -21.80 -3.11
C GLY A 107 -8.65 -20.28 -3.05
N ASP A 108 -9.53 -19.53 -2.39
CA ASP A 108 -9.42 -18.07 -2.29
C ASP A 108 -8.27 -17.62 -1.38
N LEU A 109 -7.85 -18.50 -0.46
CA LEU A 109 -6.84 -18.22 0.55
C LEU A 109 -5.45 -18.71 0.14
N SER A 110 -5.28 -19.26 -1.07
CA SER A 110 -4.04 -19.91 -1.53
C SER A 110 -3.55 -21.01 -0.57
N LEU A 111 -4.48 -21.67 0.13
CA LEU A 111 -4.21 -22.74 1.11
C LEU A 111 -4.39 -24.15 0.50
N ALA A 112 -4.45 -24.27 -0.82
CA ALA A 112 -4.68 -25.50 -1.57
C ALA A 112 -3.59 -25.71 -2.63
#